data_AF-A0A4R3JIT8-F1
#
_entry.id   AF-A0A4R3JIT8-F1
#
_cell.length_a   1.000
_cell.length_b   1.000
_cell.length_c   1.000
_cell.angle_alpha   90.00
_cell.angle_beta   90.00
_cell.angle_gamma   90.00
#
_symmetry.space_group_name_H-M   'P 1'
#
loop_
_entity.id
_entity.type
_entity.pdbx_description
1 polymer ?
#
loop_
_entity_poly.entity_id
_entity_poly.type
_entity_poly.pdbx_seq_one_letter_code
_entity_poly.pdbx_strand_id
1 'polypeptide(L)'
;MGNEINGQMNIFDFIITSEEPPVLLYPGNEVFVVTKGDIERFYVEERKSWICGSDNENRGYSISNGRTYNVVTNMDIGSCAFLEHDRAKMKAEEYINSHDVILADDIRIVKTVAYGYRRKVDDRDMVSFYCTLDNGELYMKEFMTFCHIVKNTKKAIEKFMSQQEFEFEDPVRINCIVNPKNMYKCKGTNDWLYTEAGCAYGIG
;
A
#
# COMPACT_ATOMS: atom_id res chain seq x y z
N MET A 1 -3.36 -5.94 67.29
CA MET A 1 -4.07 -6.46 66.11
C MET A 1 -3.78 -5.51 64.97
N GLY A 2 -2.75 -5.82 64.17
CA GLY A 2 -2.44 -5.06 62.96
C GLY A 2 -3.30 -5.59 61.83
N ASN A 3 -4.09 -4.73 61.20
CA ASN A 3 -4.82 -5.06 59.99
C ASN A 3 -3.81 -5.26 58.85
N GLU A 4 -3.59 -6.51 58.44
CA GLU A 4 -2.98 -6.80 57.15
C GLU A 4 -3.97 -6.42 56.05
N ILE A 5 -3.58 -5.46 55.22
CA ILE A 5 -4.32 -5.06 54.03
C ILE A 5 -4.06 -6.14 52.97
N ASN A 6 -4.93 -7.16 52.93
CA ASN A 6 -4.96 -8.13 51.83
C ASN A 6 -5.41 -7.42 50.55
N GLY A 7 -4.51 -7.30 49.57
CA GLY A 7 -4.83 -6.81 48.23
C GLY A 7 -3.81 -5.91 47.52
N GLN A 8 -2.68 -5.56 48.15
CA GLN A 8 -1.61 -4.84 47.45
C GLN A 8 -0.67 -5.82 46.73
N MET A 9 -0.71 -5.83 45.40
CA MET A 9 0.37 -6.39 44.58
C MET A 9 1.66 -5.61 44.88
N ASN A 10 2.73 -6.33 45.20
CA ASN A 10 4.03 -5.68 45.36
C ASN A 10 4.55 -5.24 43.97
N ILE A 11 5.41 -4.21 43.94
CA ILE A 11 5.90 -3.64 42.68
C ILE A 11 6.68 -4.65 41.82
N PHE A 12 7.33 -5.64 42.44
CA PHE A 12 8.03 -6.73 41.75
C PHE A 12 7.05 -7.72 41.13
N ASP A 13 5.93 -8.04 41.80
CA ASP A 13 4.88 -8.89 41.22
C ASP A 13 4.21 -8.21 40.02
N PHE A 14 4.03 -6.89 40.06
CA PHE A 14 3.58 -6.10 38.90
C PHE A 14 4.60 -6.10 37.75
N ILE A 15 5.89 -5.97 38.05
CA ILE A 15 6.97 -6.02 37.06
C ILE A 15 7.10 -7.42 36.43
N ILE A 16 6.84 -8.49 37.19
CA ILE A 16 6.88 -9.88 36.70
C ILE A 16 5.69 -10.17 35.75
N THR A 17 4.58 -9.44 35.87
CA THR A 17 3.40 -9.65 35.00
C THR A 17 3.43 -8.93 33.66
N SER A 18 4.37 -8.00 33.41
CA SER A 18 4.49 -7.35 32.11
C SER A 18 5.50 -8.09 31.22
N GLU A 19 5.12 -9.26 30.73
CA GLU A 19 5.91 -9.92 29.68
C GLU A 19 5.84 -9.07 28.42
N GLU A 20 6.96 -8.43 28.06
CA GLU A 20 7.03 -7.69 26.80
C GLU A 20 6.78 -8.63 25.61
N PRO A 21 6.12 -8.15 24.55
CA PRO A 21 5.91 -8.95 23.36
C PRO A 21 7.26 -9.34 22.74
N PRO A 22 7.39 -10.57 22.23
CA PRO A 22 8.66 -11.09 21.76
C PRO A 22 9.18 -10.31 20.55
N VAL A 23 10.51 -10.24 20.44
CA VAL A 23 11.17 -9.75 19.22
C VAL A 23 11.23 -10.90 18.22
N LEU A 24 10.49 -10.75 17.11
CA LEU A 24 10.40 -11.73 16.03
C LEU A 24 11.26 -11.37 14.83
N LEU A 25 11.59 -10.07 14.65
CA LEU A 25 12.39 -9.58 13.54
C LEU A 25 13.58 -8.74 14.03
N TYR A 26 14.68 -8.85 13.31
CA TYR A 26 15.93 -8.14 13.55
C TYR A 26 16.32 -7.29 12.33
N PRO A 27 17.13 -6.23 12.52
CA PRO A 27 17.67 -5.43 11.42
C PRO A 27 18.26 -6.29 10.30
N GLY A 28 17.96 -5.91 9.06
CA GLY A 28 18.39 -6.64 7.85
C GLY A 28 17.56 -7.88 7.52
N ASN A 29 16.61 -8.31 8.35
CA ASN A 29 15.68 -9.37 7.95
C ASN A 29 14.86 -8.93 6.72
N GLU A 30 14.75 -9.84 5.75
CA GLU A 30 13.90 -9.68 4.57
C GLU A 30 12.46 -10.03 4.94
N VAL A 31 11.52 -9.18 4.54
CA VAL A 31 10.09 -9.34 4.80
C VAL A 31 9.31 -9.10 3.52
N PHE A 32 8.43 -10.03 3.17
CA PHE A 32 7.51 -9.93 2.05
C PHE A 32 6.13 -9.53 2.57
N VAL A 33 5.70 -8.31 2.22
CA VAL A 33 4.39 -7.79 2.60
C VAL A 33 3.41 -8.00 1.45
N VAL A 34 2.31 -8.67 1.75
CA VAL A 34 1.23 -8.98 0.83
C VAL A 34 0.11 -7.96 1.03
N THR A 35 -0.16 -7.18 -0.01
CA THR A 35 -1.33 -6.30 -0.06
C THR A 35 -2.24 -6.81 -1.17
N LYS A 36 -3.33 -7.48 -0.79
CA LYS A 36 -4.21 -8.20 -1.73
C LYS A 36 -3.42 -9.27 -2.50
N GLY A 37 -3.35 -9.17 -3.83
CA GLY A 37 -2.55 -10.03 -4.70
C GLY A 37 -1.15 -9.50 -5.01
N ASP A 38 -0.76 -8.34 -4.47
CA ASP A 38 0.55 -7.73 -4.73
C ASP A 38 1.52 -8.06 -3.59
N ILE A 39 2.77 -8.34 -3.95
CA ILE A 39 3.85 -8.67 -3.00
C ILE A 39 4.95 -7.63 -3.13
N GLU A 40 5.25 -6.97 -2.03
CA GLU A 40 6.37 -6.05 -1.94
C GLU A 40 7.43 -6.57 -0.96
N ARG A 41 8.68 -6.53 -1.39
CA ARG A 41 9.82 -6.89 -0.56
C ARG A 41 10.33 -5.67 0.20
N PHE A 42 10.57 -5.84 1.48
CA PHE A 42 11.21 -4.86 2.37
C PHE A 42 12.31 -5.51 3.22
N TYR A 43 13.08 -4.67 3.90
CA TYR A 43 14.06 -5.06 4.90
C TYR A 43 13.78 -4.30 6.20
N VAL A 44 14.02 -4.97 7.33
CA VAL A 44 13.94 -4.33 8.65
C VAL A 44 15.07 -3.32 8.80
N GLU A 45 14.71 -2.08 9.13
CA GLU A 45 15.66 -0.99 9.33
C GLU A 45 16.50 -1.20 10.61
N GLU A 46 17.65 -0.53 10.69
CA GLU A 46 18.53 -0.51 11.89
C GLU A 46 17.85 0.09 13.15
N ARG A 47 16.65 0.66 13.02
CA ARG A 47 15.90 1.22 14.14
C ARG A 47 15.39 0.11 15.07
N LYS A 48 15.37 0.40 16.36
CA LYS A 48 14.84 -0.52 17.38
C LYS A 48 13.36 -0.79 17.15
N SER A 49 12.96 -2.06 17.30
CA SER A 49 11.55 -2.42 17.49
C SER A 49 10.95 -1.67 18.67
N TRP A 50 9.63 -1.43 18.65
CA TRP A 50 8.91 -0.77 19.74
C TRP A 50 7.68 -1.58 20.14
N ILE A 51 7.31 -1.46 21.41
CA ILE A 51 6.07 -2.05 21.91
C ILE A 51 4.90 -1.17 21.48
N CYS A 52 3.81 -1.78 21.02
CA CYS A 52 2.59 -1.11 20.58
C CYS A 52 1.33 -1.95 20.89
N GLY A 53 0.15 -1.39 20.63
CA GLY A 53 -1.15 -2.01 20.98
C GLY A 53 -1.76 -1.38 22.23
N SER A 54 -3.06 -1.61 22.46
CA SER A 54 -3.80 -1.05 23.61
C SER A 54 -3.23 -1.52 24.95
N ASP A 55 -2.73 -2.76 24.99
CA ASP A 55 -2.28 -3.43 26.20
C ASP A 55 -0.79 -3.80 26.14
N ASN A 56 -0.01 -3.08 25.30
CA ASN A 56 1.41 -3.37 25.07
C ASN A 56 1.69 -4.82 24.62
N GLU A 57 0.69 -5.48 24.03
CA GLU A 57 0.74 -6.90 23.64
C GLU A 57 1.40 -7.15 22.28
N ASN A 58 1.82 -6.10 21.57
CA ASN A 58 2.35 -6.21 20.22
C ASN A 58 3.68 -5.48 20.06
N ARG A 59 4.45 -5.84 19.04
CA ARG A 59 5.73 -5.23 18.71
C ARG A 59 5.75 -4.82 17.25
N GLY A 60 6.13 -3.57 17.01
CA GLY A 60 6.27 -2.99 15.67
C GLY A 60 7.72 -2.94 15.21
N TYR A 61 7.90 -3.04 13.90
CA TYR A 61 9.17 -2.97 13.18
C TYR A 61 9.04 -2.01 12.01
N SER A 62 10.02 -1.13 11.86
CA SER A 62 10.10 -0.26 10.68
C SER A 62 10.80 -1.02 9.57
N ILE A 63 10.19 -1.04 8.39
CA ILE A 63 10.72 -1.72 7.22
C ILE A 63 10.82 -0.75 6.02
N SER A 64 11.80 -0.97 5.15
CA SER A 64 12.06 -0.15 3.97
C SER A 64 12.52 -1.00 2.79
N ASN A 65 12.20 -0.56 1.58
CA ASN A 65 12.74 -1.12 0.33
C ASN A 65 13.68 -0.14 -0.38
N GLY A 66 14.11 0.93 0.32
CA GLY A 66 14.92 2.02 -0.21
C GLY A 66 14.12 3.09 -0.98
N ARG A 67 12.82 2.89 -1.21
CA ARG A 67 11.92 3.86 -1.86
C ARG A 67 10.75 4.25 -0.96
N THR A 68 10.16 3.29 -0.27
CA THR A 68 9.02 3.47 0.63
C THR A 68 9.33 2.89 1.99
N TYR A 69 8.73 3.51 3.02
CA TYR A 69 8.76 3.01 4.39
C TYR A 69 7.41 2.39 4.70
N ASN A 70 7.44 1.33 5.51
CA ASN A 70 6.24 0.71 6.04
C ASN A 70 6.51 0.22 7.47
N VAL A 71 5.45 -0.27 8.12
CA VAL A 71 5.50 -0.85 9.45
C VAL A 71 4.85 -2.22 9.38
N VAL A 72 5.50 -3.21 10.00
CA VAL A 72 4.90 -4.51 10.30
C VAL A 72 4.93 -4.74 11.79
N THR A 73 3.97 -5.48 12.30
CA THR A 73 3.88 -5.84 13.71
C THR A 73 3.89 -7.36 13.87
N ASN A 74 4.06 -7.87 15.11
CA ASN A 74 3.98 -9.31 15.35
C ASN A 74 2.65 -9.91 14.88
N MET A 75 1.55 -9.16 14.94
CA MET A 75 0.23 -9.60 14.45
C MET A 75 0.15 -9.72 12.93
N ASP A 76 0.99 -8.99 12.19
CA ASP A 76 1.02 -9.04 10.73
C ASP A 76 1.80 -10.25 10.21
N ILE A 77 2.77 -10.74 11.00
CA ILE A 77 3.64 -11.86 10.64
C ILE A 77 2.83 -13.16 10.53
N GLY A 78 2.90 -13.80 9.37
CA GLY A 78 2.10 -14.98 9.02
C GLY A 78 0.68 -14.67 8.51
N SER A 79 0.24 -13.42 8.56
CA SER A 79 -1.07 -12.97 8.08
C SER A 79 -0.96 -12.22 6.75
N CYS A 80 -0.22 -11.10 6.76
CA CYS A 80 0.05 -10.26 5.58
C CYS A 80 1.54 -9.92 5.43
N ALA A 81 2.38 -10.26 6.40
CA ALA A 81 3.84 -10.16 6.31
C ALA A 81 4.47 -11.56 6.47
N PHE A 82 5.40 -11.92 5.60
CA PHE A 82 6.00 -13.25 5.58
C PHE A 82 7.52 -13.18 5.44
N LEU A 83 8.22 -14.14 6.06
CA LEU A 83 9.68 -14.30 5.91
C LEU A 83 10.06 -15.21 4.73
N GLU A 84 9.09 -15.98 4.22
CA GLU A 84 9.27 -16.88 3.09
C GLU A 84 8.45 -16.34 1.91
N HIS A 85 9.12 -16.09 0.78
CA HIS A 85 8.47 -15.61 -0.44
C HIS A 85 7.35 -16.54 -0.92
N ASP A 86 7.53 -17.86 -0.81
CA ASP A 86 6.53 -18.82 -1.27
C ASP A 86 5.22 -18.73 -0.47
N ARG A 87 5.29 -18.45 0.84
CA ARG A 87 4.08 -18.22 1.66
C ARG A 87 3.39 -16.92 1.28
N ALA A 88 4.15 -15.85 1.03
CA ALA A 88 3.60 -14.60 0.53
C ALA A 88 2.89 -14.80 -0.82
N LYS A 89 3.51 -15.59 -1.71
CA LYS A 89 2.95 -15.95 -3.02
C LYS A 89 1.65 -16.74 -2.89
N MET A 90 1.62 -17.78 -2.06
CA MET A 90 0.38 -18.52 -1.80
C MET A 90 -0.74 -17.59 -1.32
N LYS A 91 -0.43 -16.68 -0.38
CA LYS A 91 -1.42 -15.73 0.15
C LYS A 91 -1.93 -14.76 -0.92
N ALA A 92 -1.05 -14.26 -1.77
CA ALA A 92 -1.40 -13.37 -2.87
C ALA A 92 -2.28 -14.09 -3.93
N GLU A 93 -1.90 -15.31 -4.30
CA GLU A 93 -2.64 -16.13 -5.26
C GLU A 93 -4.04 -16.51 -4.72
N GLU A 94 -4.16 -16.84 -3.44
CA GLU A 94 -5.47 -17.05 -2.79
C GLU A 94 -6.38 -15.84 -2.98
N TYR A 95 -5.84 -14.62 -2.82
CA TYR A 95 -6.60 -13.39 -3.02
C TYR A 95 -7.03 -13.23 -4.49
N ILE A 96 -6.07 -13.34 -5.42
CA ILE A 96 -6.32 -13.19 -6.86
C ILE A 96 -7.38 -14.18 -7.35
N ASN A 97 -7.32 -15.43 -6.90
CA ASN A 97 -8.24 -16.48 -7.34
C ASN A 97 -9.65 -16.35 -6.74
N SER A 98 -9.83 -15.55 -5.68
CA SER A 98 -11.11 -15.40 -4.98
C SER A 98 -11.82 -14.07 -5.25
N HIS A 99 -11.21 -13.17 -6.02
CA HIS A 99 -11.69 -11.80 -6.24
C HIS A 99 -11.68 -11.42 -7.75
N ASP A 100 -12.43 -10.41 -8.14
CA ASP A 100 -12.43 -9.80 -9.48
C ASP A 100 -11.20 -8.88 -9.63
N VAL A 101 -10.15 -9.47 -10.20
CA VAL A 101 -8.85 -8.84 -10.41
C VAL A 101 -8.47 -8.93 -11.88
N ILE A 102 -7.99 -7.82 -12.45
CA ILE A 102 -7.33 -7.78 -13.75
C ILE A 102 -5.82 -7.75 -13.50
N LEU A 103 -5.10 -8.76 -13.98
CA LEU A 103 -3.65 -8.83 -13.82
C LEU A 103 -2.94 -7.79 -14.68
N ALA A 104 -1.82 -7.27 -14.20
CA ALA A 104 -1.00 -6.30 -14.92
C ALA A 104 -0.64 -6.78 -16.34
N ASP A 105 -0.31 -8.07 -16.47
CA ASP A 105 0.11 -8.70 -17.73
C ASP A 105 -1.01 -8.84 -18.76
N ASP A 106 -2.27 -8.77 -18.30
CA ASP A 106 -3.47 -8.83 -19.13
C ASP A 106 -3.91 -7.44 -19.61
N ILE A 107 -3.34 -6.36 -19.07
CA ILE A 107 -3.67 -4.99 -19.47
C ILE A 107 -2.92 -4.63 -20.76
N ARG A 108 -3.68 -4.41 -21.84
CA ARG A 108 -3.15 -4.01 -23.15
C ARG A 108 -3.38 -2.52 -23.42
N ILE A 109 -2.30 -1.75 -23.40
CA ILE A 109 -2.32 -0.31 -23.70
C ILE A 109 -2.21 -0.08 -25.21
N VAL A 110 -3.17 0.66 -25.78
CA VAL A 110 -3.19 1.05 -27.19
C VAL A 110 -2.57 2.43 -27.40
N LYS A 111 -2.87 3.37 -26.51
CA LYS A 111 -2.41 4.77 -26.62
C LYS A 111 -2.19 5.38 -25.26
N THR A 112 -1.12 6.14 -25.10
CA THR A 112 -0.81 6.88 -23.88
C THR A 112 -0.82 8.39 -24.13
N VAL A 113 -1.41 9.13 -23.20
CA VAL A 113 -1.25 10.57 -23.08
C VAL A 113 -0.75 10.84 -21.66
N ALA A 114 0.41 11.48 -21.54
CA ALA A 114 1.05 11.76 -20.27
C ALA A 114 1.50 13.22 -20.19
N TYR A 115 1.46 13.75 -18.98
CA TYR A 115 1.92 15.08 -18.63
C TYR A 115 2.85 14.99 -17.42
N GLY A 116 3.85 15.86 -17.38
CA GLY A 116 4.75 15.92 -16.25
C GLY A 116 5.27 17.31 -15.96
N TYR A 117 5.66 17.51 -14.71
CA TYR A 117 6.32 18.72 -14.23
C TYR A 117 7.29 18.37 -13.11
N ARG A 118 8.23 19.29 -12.83
CA ARG A 118 9.14 19.21 -11.69
C ARG A 118 8.54 20.02 -10.55
N ARG A 119 8.18 19.36 -9.44
CA ARG A 119 7.53 20.02 -8.32
C ARG A 119 8.52 20.87 -7.52
N LYS A 120 8.23 22.16 -7.34
CA LYS A 120 9.17 23.15 -6.77
C LYS A 120 9.53 22.92 -5.30
N VAL A 121 8.67 22.27 -4.51
CA VAL A 121 8.88 22.12 -3.07
C VAL A 121 9.94 21.07 -2.71
N ASP A 122 10.14 20.07 -3.56
CA ASP A 122 11.04 18.94 -3.27
C ASP A 122 11.67 18.30 -4.51
N ASP A 123 11.67 19.01 -5.64
CA ASP A 123 12.27 18.60 -6.92
C ASP A 123 11.85 17.21 -7.40
N ARG A 124 10.66 16.75 -7.02
CA ARG A 124 10.14 15.47 -7.53
C ARG A 124 9.58 15.62 -8.94
N ASP A 125 9.90 14.65 -9.79
CA ASP A 125 9.26 14.50 -11.09
C ASP A 125 7.85 13.95 -10.89
N MET A 126 6.86 14.78 -11.21
CA MET A 126 5.45 14.45 -11.10
C MET A 126 4.95 14.03 -12.48
N VAL A 127 4.22 12.93 -12.53
CA VAL A 127 3.65 12.38 -13.77
C VAL A 127 2.19 12.01 -13.56
N SER A 128 1.36 12.47 -14.49
CA SER A 128 -0.03 12.03 -14.67
C SER A 128 -0.20 11.48 -16.09
N PHE A 129 -1.09 10.50 -16.25
CA PHE A 129 -1.37 9.92 -17.56
C PHE A 129 -2.78 9.33 -17.64
N TYR A 130 -3.26 9.17 -18.86
CA TYR A 130 -4.29 8.20 -19.19
C TYR A 130 -3.88 7.38 -20.40
N CYS A 131 -4.25 6.11 -20.37
CA CYS A 131 -4.01 5.14 -21.41
C CYS A 131 -5.34 4.59 -21.90
N THR A 132 -5.57 4.61 -23.21
CA THR A 132 -6.68 3.87 -23.81
C THR A 132 -6.29 2.39 -23.88
N LEU A 133 -7.14 1.54 -23.31
CA LEU A 133 -7.00 0.09 -23.35
C LEU A 133 -7.65 -0.48 -24.62
N ASP A 134 -7.32 -1.71 -24.98
CA ASP A 134 -7.88 -2.42 -26.14
C ASP A 134 -9.40 -2.68 -26.02
N ASN A 135 -9.89 -2.87 -24.79
CA ASN A 135 -11.32 -2.95 -24.46
C ASN A 135 -12.03 -1.58 -24.54
N GLY A 136 -11.31 -0.49 -24.83
CA GLY A 136 -11.83 0.85 -24.98
C GLY A 136 -11.91 1.68 -23.68
N GLU A 137 -11.64 1.09 -22.51
CA GLU A 137 -11.60 1.79 -21.22
C GLU A 137 -10.34 2.65 -21.05
N LEU A 138 -10.28 3.44 -19.97
CA LEU A 138 -9.12 4.26 -19.63
C LEU A 138 -8.43 3.75 -18.38
N TYR A 139 -7.14 3.43 -18.50
CA TYR A 139 -6.24 3.25 -17.37
C TYR A 139 -5.55 4.58 -17.05
N MET A 140 -5.81 5.14 -15.87
CA MET A 140 -5.47 6.52 -15.53
C MET A 140 -4.70 6.61 -14.22
N LYS A 141 -3.85 7.64 -14.13
CA LYS A 141 -3.24 8.12 -12.90
C LYS A 141 -3.19 9.64 -12.96
N GLU A 142 -3.90 10.31 -12.06
CA GLU A 142 -3.77 11.76 -11.86
C GLU A 142 -2.50 12.04 -11.03
N PHE A 143 -2.08 13.30 -10.90
CA PHE A 143 -0.84 13.64 -10.18
C PHE A 143 -0.85 13.13 -8.73
N MET A 144 -2.03 13.16 -8.09
CA MET A 144 -2.21 12.83 -6.68
C MET A 144 -3.08 11.60 -6.43
N THR A 145 -3.42 10.82 -7.47
CA THR A 145 -4.25 9.62 -7.31
C THR A 145 -3.48 8.33 -7.56
N PHE A 146 -4.06 7.24 -7.06
CA PHE A 146 -3.69 5.87 -7.39
C PHE A 146 -4.02 5.54 -8.85
N CYS A 147 -3.33 4.56 -9.43
CA CYS A 147 -3.73 4.06 -10.74
C CYS A 147 -5.13 3.42 -10.66
N HIS A 148 -5.95 3.68 -11.67
CA HIS A 148 -7.33 3.22 -11.70
C HIS A 148 -7.85 3.06 -13.12
N ILE A 149 -8.89 2.24 -13.29
CA ILE A 149 -9.60 2.05 -14.56
C ILE A 149 -10.97 2.71 -14.46
N VAL A 150 -11.33 3.48 -15.49
CA VAL A 150 -12.65 4.11 -15.64
C VAL A 150 -13.22 3.88 -17.04
N LYS A 151 -14.53 4.08 -17.19
CA LYS A 151 -15.16 4.14 -18.51
C LYS A 151 -14.60 5.32 -19.30
N ASN A 152 -14.27 5.07 -20.57
CA ASN A 152 -13.84 6.12 -21.48
C ASN A 152 -15.02 7.01 -21.87
N THR A 153 -15.11 8.16 -21.20
CA THR A 153 -16.14 9.17 -21.45
C THR A 153 -15.49 10.54 -21.57
N LYS A 154 -16.15 11.45 -22.29
CA LYS A 154 -15.70 12.85 -22.38
C LYS A 154 -15.51 13.47 -20.98
N LYS A 155 -16.45 13.19 -20.07
CA LYS A 155 -16.42 13.65 -18.67
C LYS A 155 -15.18 13.15 -17.91
N ALA A 156 -14.76 11.90 -18.13
CA ALA A 156 -13.55 11.36 -17.49
C ALA A 156 -12.28 12.10 -17.96
N ILE A 157 -12.17 12.38 -19.25
CA ILE A 157 -11.03 13.13 -19.81
C ILE A 157 -11.07 14.60 -19.35
N GLU A 158 -12.24 15.24 -19.34
CA GLU A 158 -12.40 16.61 -18.83
C GLU A 158 -12.00 16.72 -17.36
N LYS A 159 -12.43 15.76 -16.51
CA LYS A 159 -12.03 15.69 -15.10
C LYS A 159 -10.51 15.52 -14.96
N PHE A 160 -9.90 14.67 -15.78
CA PHE A 160 -8.45 14.52 -15.79
C PHE A 160 -7.75 15.83 -16.18
N MET A 161 -8.27 16.57 -17.16
CA MET A 161 -7.68 17.85 -17.57
C MET A 161 -7.96 18.99 -16.57
N SER A 162 -8.87 18.81 -15.61
CA SER A 162 -9.21 19.81 -14.58
C SER A 162 -8.45 19.62 -13.26
N GLN A 163 -7.37 18.85 -13.24
CA GLN A 163 -6.49 18.75 -12.06
C GLN A 163 -5.88 20.13 -11.76
N GLN A 164 -5.78 20.51 -10.48
CA GLN A 164 -5.24 21.82 -10.06
C GLN A 164 -3.82 22.06 -10.57
N GLU A 165 -3.03 21.00 -10.73
CA GLU A 165 -1.67 21.06 -11.24
C GLU A 165 -1.60 21.65 -12.66
N PHE A 166 -2.63 21.47 -13.50
CA PHE A 166 -2.68 22.12 -14.82
C PHE A 166 -2.77 23.64 -14.73
N GLU A 167 -3.32 24.18 -13.64
CA GLU A 167 -3.43 25.62 -13.41
C GLU A 167 -2.17 26.20 -12.74
N PHE A 168 -1.60 25.49 -11.77
CA PHE A 168 -0.53 26.04 -10.92
C PHE A 168 0.90 25.64 -11.31
N GLU A 169 1.06 24.49 -11.97
CA GLU A 169 2.38 23.91 -12.23
C GLU A 169 2.74 23.85 -13.73
N ASP A 170 1.80 24.18 -14.62
CA ASP A 170 1.96 24.21 -16.08
C ASP A 170 2.66 22.94 -16.64
N PRO A 171 2.09 21.74 -16.41
CA PRO A 171 2.70 20.49 -16.78
C PRO A 171 2.75 20.33 -18.30
N VAL A 172 3.90 19.90 -18.80
CA VAL A 172 4.14 19.70 -20.23
C VAL A 172 3.80 18.28 -20.64
N ARG A 173 3.39 18.11 -21.89
CA ARG A 173 3.17 16.77 -22.46
C ARG A 173 4.51 16.03 -22.60
N ILE A 174 4.56 14.79 -22.14
CA ILE A 174 5.76 13.96 -22.16
C ILE A 174 5.50 12.60 -22.82
N ASN A 175 6.58 11.96 -23.27
CA ASN A 175 6.55 10.54 -23.58
C ASN A 175 6.78 9.76 -22.29
N CYS A 176 5.87 8.84 -21.98
CA CYS A 176 5.92 8.02 -20.78
C CYS A 176 5.62 6.57 -21.16
N ILE A 177 6.49 5.64 -20.74
CA ILE A 177 6.20 4.21 -20.80
C ILE A 177 5.50 3.85 -19.51
N VAL A 178 4.26 3.40 -19.63
CA VAL A 178 3.41 3.04 -18.48
C VAL A 178 3.51 1.54 -18.27
N ASN A 179 3.90 1.14 -17.06
CA ASN A 179 3.86 -0.25 -16.60
C ASN A 179 2.54 -0.44 -15.82
N PRO A 180 1.59 -1.25 -16.33
CA PRO A 180 0.37 -1.56 -15.59
C PRO A 180 0.66 -2.23 -14.25
N LYS A 181 -0.26 -2.07 -13.30
CA LYS A 181 -0.30 -2.82 -12.04
C LYS A 181 -1.51 -3.74 -12.04
N ASN A 182 -1.58 -4.70 -11.11
CA ASN A 182 -2.81 -5.45 -10.88
C ASN A 182 -3.92 -4.50 -10.45
N MET A 183 -5.10 -4.69 -11.01
CA MET A 183 -6.26 -3.82 -10.82
C MET A 183 -7.37 -4.59 -10.12
N TYR A 184 -7.80 -4.10 -8.97
CA TYR A 184 -8.77 -4.74 -8.09
C TYR A 184 -10.11 -4.03 -8.19
N LYS A 185 -11.20 -4.78 -8.28
CA LYS A 185 -12.54 -4.22 -8.43
C LYS A 185 -12.85 -3.23 -7.32
N CYS A 186 -13.37 -2.05 -7.67
CA CYS A 186 -13.81 -1.06 -6.69
C CYS A 186 -15.19 -1.43 -6.10
N LYS A 187 -15.38 -1.17 -4.79
CA LYS A 187 -16.71 -1.24 -4.15
C LYS A 187 -17.48 0.06 -4.35
N GLY A 188 -18.74 0.00 -4.79
CA GLY A 188 -19.69 1.13 -4.72
C GLY A 188 -19.91 1.90 -6.03
N THR A 189 -20.40 3.14 -5.91
CA THR A 189 -20.89 3.98 -7.02
C THR A 189 -19.87 5.00 -7.56
N ASN A 190 -18.59 4.89 -7.16
CA ASN A 190 -17.56 5.76 -7.72
C ASN A 190 -17.38 5.46 -9.22
N ASP A 191 -16.95 6.46 -9.99
CA ASP A 191 -16.70 6.30 -11.43
C ASP A 191 -15.55 5.31 -11.74
N TRP A 192 -14.83 4.87 -10.70
CA TRP A 192 -13.71 3.93 -10.80
C TRP A 192 -14.21 2.50 -10.83
N LEU A 193 -13.85 1.78 -11.89
CA LEU A 193 -14.17 0.36 -12.08
C LEU A 193 -13.19 -0.52 -11.30
N TYR A 194 -11.89 -0.22 -11.42
CA TYR A 194 -10.81 -0.94 -10.75
C TYR A 194 -9.73 0.04 -10.27
N THR A 195 -8.90 -0.38 -9.30
CA THR A 195 -7.77 0.42 -8.79
C THR A 195 -6.65 -0.47 -8.25
N GLU A 196 -5.43 0.05 -8.09
CA GLU A 196 -4.30 -0.69 -7.53
C GLU A 196 -4.47 -1.11 -6.05
N ALA A 197 -3.66 -2.08 -5.60
CA ALA A 197 -3.80 -2.72 -4.30
C ALA A 197 -3.80 -1.77 -3.10
N GLY A 198 -2.98 -0.72 -3.14
CA GLY A 198 -2.85 0.26 -2.05
C GLY A 198 -4.07 1.18 -1.86
N CYS A 199 -5.00 1.19 -2.81
CA CYS A 199 -6.21 2.00 -2.72
C CYS A 199 -7.30 1.26 -1.91
N ALA A 200 -7.81 1.91 -0.87
CA ALA A 200 -8.84 1.34 0.01
C ALA A 200 -10.19 1.07 -0.68
N TYR A 201 -10.47 1.73 -1.81
CA TYR A 201 -11.69 1.49 -2.59
C TYR A 201 -11.63 0.19 -3.39
N GLY A 202 -10.44 -0.26 -3.77
CA GLY A 202 -10.23 -1.54 -4.41
C GLY A 202 -10.43 -2.63 -3.38
N ILE A 203 -11.38 -3.52 -3.61
CA ILE A 203 -11.63 -4.70 -2.78
C ILE A 203 -11.31 -5.98 -3.55
N GLY A 204 -11.32 -5.94 -4.89
CA GLY A 204 -11.35 -7.17 -5.67
C GLY A 204 -12.74 -7.80 -5.60
#